data_AF-A0A7C1Q5R2-F1
#
_entry.id   AF-A0A7C1Q5R2-F1
#
_cell.length_a   1.000
_cell.length_b   1.000
_cell.length_c   1.000
_cell.angle_alpha   90.00
_cell.angle_beta   90.00
_cell.angle_gamma   90.00
#
_symmetry.space_group_name_H-M   'P 1'
#
loop_
_entity.id
_entity.type
_entity.pdbx_description
1 polymer ?
#
loop_
_entity_poly.entity_id
_entity_poly.type
_entity_poly.pdbx_seq_one_letter_code
_entity_poly.pdbx_strand_id
1 'polypeptide(L)'
;MNMMARYIRQVSKFFLRDNYIISAGAGLGFCSALAVTNKMENSLTMNVGVIFVTCGSFCLVYPFRKLIIAAGTHHKISLLMIIVSVFVAIFNLIAQATVPRIAFNIKAYIDLITTNCIVLAVISEGLTYQFWDAQKKILKACLGYSIALIFLALMREPLGFGTILNIRVLPENFPVVVLMITPVGGFFALALWRLMLRPLFVKTGVVYQERLPEESKEVITDGGAPVTSKPPKPRISKMFIITIVVGVLVLVSLLTNVNAVSSLNNQLKVLFPIFLGALLFDGIVLSKLLGICPLLNKSRQIDAAWKMGLAVVIVVTLSTSLNWIVYNKVLLTVSDFLSTISPIPIRLEKIFYLTVFIVTIATFVQILGILLRRFAMDVYKQMGQFLELITVNCIVLASSTFTIPPGLSFMATTVTAFGFGLHWLMVCVWLAVLRRQRLFVPVSSWDEDTLAILLLGFMAAIFTGIGLIKIF
;
A
#
# COMPACT_ATOMS: atom_id res chain seq x y z
N MET A 1 33.51 -19.02 21.84
CA MET A 1 32.59 -17.86 22.02
C MET A 1 32.44 -16.95 20.79
N ASN A 2 33.41 -16.85 19.87
CA ASN A 2 33.40 -15.85 18.77
C ASN A 2 32.87 -16.32 17.40
N MET A 3 32.52 -17.61 17.21
CA MET A 3 31.94 -18.10 15.95
C MET A 3 30.42 -18.00 15.97
N MET A 4 29.78 -18.46 17.05
CA MET A 4 28.34 -18.29 17.31
C MET A 4 27.92 -16.82 17.31
N ALA A 5 28.65 -15.94 17.99
CA ALA A 5 28.35 -14.51 18.00
C ALA A 5 28.50 -13.86 16.61
N ARG A 6 29.44 -14.32 15.78
CA ARG A 6 29.56 -13.87 14.38
C ARG A 6 28.43 -14.39 13.51
N TYR A 7 28.06 -15.65 13.66
CA TYR A 7 26.94 -16.26 12.95
C TYR A 7 25.60 -15.59 13.33
N ILE A 8 25.35 -15.39 14.62
CA ILE A 8 24.19 -14.66 15.14
C ILE A 8 24.16 -13.22 14.61
N ARG A 9 25.30 -12.52 14.57
CA ARG A 9 25.38 -11.15 14.06
C ARG A 9 25.16 -11.09 12.54
N GLN A 10 25.65 -12.08 11.79
CA GLN A 10 25.48 -12.18 10.34
C GLN A 10 24.04 -12.57 9.97
N VAL A 11 23.45 -13.52 10.70
CA VAL A 11 22.05 -13.91 10.58
C VAL A 11 21.13 -12.76 10.99
N SER A 12 21.39 -12.06 12.10
CA SER A 12 20.62 -10.89 12.55
C SER A 12 20.69 -9.72 11.56
N LYS A 13 21.89 -9.42 11.03
CA LYS A 13 22.08 -8.35 10.04
C LYS A 13 21.40 -8.66 8.72
N PHE A 14 21.41 -9.92 8.30
CA PHE A 14 20.68 -10.41 7.13
C PHE A 14 19.16 -10.33 7.37
N PHE A 15 18.70 -10.77 8.53
CA PHE A 15 17.29 -10.76 8.90
C PHE A 15 16.69 -9.36 8.96
N LEU A 16 17.45 -8.37 9.44
CA LEU A 16 17.01 -6.97 9.49
C LEU A 16 17.07 -6.28 8.13
N ARG A 17 18.04 -6.62 7.27
CA ARG A 17 18.24 -5.98 5.95
C ARG A 17 17.34 -6.56 4.86
N ASP A 18 17.09 -7.86 4.89
CA ASP A 18 16.37 -8.56 3.82
C ASP A 18 14.89 -8.84 4.20
N ASN A 19 14.43 -8.32 5.33
CA ASN A 19 13.01 -8.35 5.69
C ASN A 19 12.25 -7.28 4.92
N TYR A 20 11.53 -7.69 3.88
CA TYR A 20 10.75 -6.81 3.00
C TYR A 20 9.70 -5.95 3.74
N ILE A 21 9.24 -6.33 4.94
CA ILE A 21 8.36 -5.47 5.75
C ILE A 21 9.13 -4.26 6.29
N ILE A 22 10.39 -4.45 6.67
CA ILE A 22 11.18 -3.47 7.43
C ILE A 22 12.09 -2.66 6.50
N SER A 23 12.72 -3.32 5.52
CA SER A 23 13.68 -2.68 4.60
C SER A 23 13.04 -2.10 3.34
N ALA A 24 11.91 -2.63 2.87
CA ALA A 24 11.25 -2.06 1.71
C ALA A 24 10.46 -0.81 2.12
N GLY A 25 10.91 0.36 1.67
CA GLY A 25 10.11 1.59 1.67
C GLY A 25 8.80 1.46 0.88
N ALA A 26 8.67 0.40 0.06
CA ALA A 26 7.52 0.12 -0.80
C ALA A 26 6.35 -0.60 -0.12
N GLY A 27 6.50 -1.11 1.11
CA GLY A 27 5.38 -1.68 1.86
C GLY A 27 4.81 -3.01 1.36
N LEU A 28 5.67 -3.88 0.84
CA LEU A 28 5.29 -5.22 0.39
C LEU A 28 4.72 -6.04 1.55
N GLY A 29 3.53 -6.63 1.34
CA GLY A 29 2.88 -7.53 2.31
C GLY A 29 2.20 -6.85 3.50
N PHE A 30 2.06 -5.52 3.51
CA PHE A 30 1.35 -4.82 4.59
C PHE A 30 -0.12 -5.18 4.68
N CYS A 31 -0.81 -5.29 3.54
CA CYS A 31 -2.25 -5.55 3.51
C CYS A 31 -2.61 -6.85 4.23
N SER A 32 -1.85 -7.92 3.98
CA SER A 32 -1.99 -9.19 4.69
C SER A 32 -1.43 -9.14 6.11
N ALA A 33 -0.33 -8.43 6.35
CA ALA A 33 0.23 -8.30 7.70
C ALA A 33 -0.76 -7.63 8.67
N LEU A 34 -1.43 -6.58 8.24
CA LEU A 34 -2.35 -5.80 9.08
C LEU A 34 -3.69 -6.50 9.30
N ALA A 35 -4.16 -7.24 8.30
CA ALA A 35 -5.41 -8.00 8.40
C ALA A 35 -5.30 -9.15 9.41
N VAL A 36 -4.15 -9.82 9.46
CA VAL A 36 -3.99 -11.08 10.20
C VAL A 36 -3.42 -10.89 11.61
N THR A 37 -2.72 -9.78 11.88
CA THR A 37 -2.08 -9.50 13.19
C THR A 37 -3.03 -9.10 14.32
N ASN A 38 -4.34 -9.23 14.13
CA ASN A 38 -5.32 -9.01 15.20
C ASN A 38 -5.23 -10.10 16.28
N LYS A 39 -4.95 -11.35 15.87
CA LYS A 39 -4.73 -12.51 16.75
C LYS A 39 -3.47 -13.25 16.35
N MET A 40 -2.69 -13.70 17.32
CA MET A 40 -1.45 -14.44 17.09
C MET A 40 -1.69 -15.80 16.47
N GLU A 41 -2.81 -16.47 16.81
CA GLU A 41 -3.22 -17.74 16.19
C GLU A 41 -3.37 -17.58 14.66
N ASN A 42 -4.08 -16.54 14.21
CA ASN A 42 -4.26 -16.26 12.79
C ASN A 42 -2.92 -15.97 12.09
N SER A 43 -2.04 -15.22 12.76
CA SER A 43 -0.74 -14.85 12.21
C SER A 43 0.17 -16.08 12.04
N LEU A 44 0.10 -17.03 12.98
CA LEU A 44 0.86 -18.26 12.89
C LEU A 44 0.38 -19.15 11.73
N THR A 45 -0.93 -19.31 11.55
CA THR A 45 -1.49 -20.06 10.41
C THR A 45 -1.10 -19.44 9.07
N MET A 46 -1.16 -18.11 8.96
CA MET A 46 -0.72 -17.39 7.76
C MET A 46 0.76 -17.60 7.47
N ASN A 47 1.62 -17.56 8.50
CA ASN A 47 3.06 -17.77 8.34
C ASN A 47 3.40 -19.16 7.78
N VAL A 48 2.76 -20.20 8.34
CA VAL A 48 2.92 -21.57 7.84
C VAL A 48 2.45 -21.66 6.40
N GLY A 49 1.30 -21.06 6.08
CA GLY A 49 0.78 -21.02 4.71
C GLY A 49 1.70 -20.30 3.74
N VAL A 50 2.20 -19.13 4.08
CA VAL A 50 3.11 -18.35 3.22
C VAL A 50 4.42 -19.10 2.97
N ILE A 51 5.02 -19.71 3.99
CA ILE A 51 6.26 -20.50 3.82
C ILE A 51 5.98 -21.70 2.90
N PHE A 52 4.93 -22.46 3.18
CA PHE A 52 4.57 -23.65 2.40
C PHE A 52 4.27 -23.31 0.94
N VAL A 53 3.42 -22.32 0.71
CA VAL A 53 3.02 -21.89 -0.64
C VAL A 53 4.21 -21.31 -1.39
N THR A 54 4.99 -20.41 -0.80
CA THR A 54 6.09 -19.76 -1.54
C THR A 54 7.18 -20.77 -1.91
N CYS A 55 7.57 -21.64 -0.98
CA CYS A 55 8.56 -22.68 -1.24
C CYS A 55 8.04 -23.75 -2.22
N GLY A 56 6.78 -24.17 -2.09
CA GLY A 56 6.16 -25.15 -2.97
C GLY A 56 5.96 -24.62 -4.39
N SER A 57 5.43 -23.41 -4.53
CA SER A 57 5.24 -22.75 -5.81
C SER A 57 6.58 -22.56 -6.54
N PHE A 58 7.66 -22.16 -5.86
CA PHE A 58 8.96 -21.98 -6.51
C PHE A 58 9.49 -23.26 -7.17
N CYS A 59 9.26 -24.43 -6.58
CA CYS A 59 9.63 -25.72 -7.17
C CYS A 59 8.97 -25.95 -8.54
N LEU A 60 7.73 -25.51 -8.70
CA LEU A 60 6.99 -25.62 -9.96
C LEU A 60 7.37 -24.50 -10.94
N VAL A 61 7.62 -23.29 -10.46
CA VAL A 61 7.99 -22.13 -11.29
C VAL A 61 9.40 -22.29 -11.89
N TYR A 62 10.35 -22.87 -11.16
CA TYR A 62 11.76 -22.96 -11.57
C TYR A 62 12.02 -23.64 -12.94
N PRO A 63 11.41 -24.79 -13.30
CA PRO A 63 11.60 -25.37 -14.63
C PRO A 63 11.10 -24.46 -15.76
N PHE A 64 10.06 -23.67 -15.51
CA PHE A 64 9.52 -22.71 -16.48
C PHE A 64 10.24 -21.36 -16.47
N ARG A 65 11.35 -21.19 -15.70
CA ARG A 65 12.02 -19.88 -15.55
C ARG A 65 12.41 -19.22 -16.86
N LYS A 66 12.85 -19.99 -17.86
CA LYS A 66 13.25 -19.44 -19.17
C LYS A 66 12.05 -18.83 -19.91
N LEU A 67 10.91 -19.51 -19.88
CA LEU A 67 9.66 -19.02 -20.46
C LEU A 67 9.16 -17.77 -19.73
N ILE A 68 9.23 -17.78 -18.40
CA ILE A 68 8.75 -16.70 -17.54
C ILE A 68 9.57 -15.41 -17.71
N ILE A 69 10.89 -15.55 -17.79
CA ILE A 69 11.80 -14.40 -17.98
C ILE A 69 11.66 -13.85 -19.40
N ALA A 70 11.40 -14.71 -20.39
CA ALA A 70 11.16 -14.29 -21.78
C ALA A 70 9.80 -13.58 -21.99
N ALA A 71 8.80 -13.82 -21.13
CA ALA A 71 7.44 -13.31 -21.29
C ALA A 71 7.25 -11.79 -21.01
N GLY A 72 8.31 -11.05 -20.68
CA GLY A 72 8.23 -9.64 -20.32
C GLY A 72 7.69 -9.41 -18.89
N THR A 73 7.77 -8.16 -18.41
CA THR A 73 7.49 -7.80 -17.00
C THR A 73 6.03 -8.02 -16.57
N HIS A 74 5.07 -7.74 -17.46
CA HIS A 74 3.64 -7.81 -17.12
C HIS A 74 3.10 -9.25 -17.10
N HIS A 75 3.44 -10.09 -18.09
CA HIS A 75 2.97 -11.49 -18.13
C HIS A 75 3.58 -12.36 -17.03
N LYS A 76 4.81 -12.02 -16.59
CA LYS A 76 5.51 -12.72 -15.48
C LYS A 76 4.64 -12.79 -14.22
N ILE A 77 4.06 -11.67 -13.80
CA ILE A 77 3.30 -11.60 -12.54
C ILE A 77 1.99 -12.38 -12.64
N SER A 78 1.34 -12.35 -13.82
CA SER A 78 0.13 -13.13 -14.05
C SER A 78 0.38 -14.63 -13.97
N LEU A 79 1.41 -15.13 -14.64
CA LEU A 79 1.73 -16.56 -14.62
C LEU A 79 2.12 -17.04 -13.21
N LEU A 80 2.89 -16.23 -12.48
CA LEU A 80 3.25 -16.49 -11.10
C LEU A 80 2.02 -16.61 -10.20
N MET A 81 1.04 -15.72 -10.36
CA MET A 81 -0.16 -15.73 -9.52
C MET A 81 -1.03 -16.97 -9.75
N ILE A 82 -1.10 -17.48 -10.99
CA ILE A 82 -1.80 -18.74 -11.31
C ILE A 82 -1.11 -19.93 -10.65
N ILE A 83 0.22 -20.02 -10.73
CA ILE A 83 0.96 -21.13 -10.12
C ILE A 83 0.84 -21.07 -8.59
N VAL A 84 0.86 -19.87 -8.02
CA VAL A 84 0.67 -19.64 -6.58
C VAL A 84 -0.75 -20.02 -6.15
N SER A 85 -1.80 -19.68 -6.91
CA SER A 85 -3.18 -19.98 -6.54
C SER A 85 -3.45 -21.48 -6.42
N VAL A 86 -2.86 -22.31 -7.28
CA VAL A 86 -2.94 -23.77 -7.20
C VAL A 86 -2.36 -24.27 -5.87
N PHE A 87 -1.20 -23.77 -5.45
CA PHE A 87 -0.59 -24.16 -4.17
C PHE A 87 -1.37 -23.63 -2.96
N VAL A 88 -1.96 -22.43 -3.06
CA VAL A 88 -2.85 -21.92 -2.00
C VAL A 88 -4.10 -22.77 -1.88
N ALA A 89 -4.67 -23.25 -2.98
CA ALA A 89 -5.80 -24.17 -2.95
C ALA A 89 -5.44 -25.51 -2.26
N ILE A 90 -4.27 -26.07 -2.58
CA ILE A 90 -3.75 -27.26 -1.89
C ILE A 90 -3.59 -26.99 -0.39
N PHE A 91 -2.99 -25.86 -0.01
CA PHE A 91 -2.85 -25.47 1.40
C PHE A 91 -4.22 -25.32 2.08
N ASN A 92 -5.22 -24.76 1.40
CA ASN A 92 -6.57 -24.62 1.92
C ASN A 92 -7.21 -25.99 2.23
N LEU A 93 -7.05 -26.97 1.33
CA LEU A 93 -7.53 -28.34 1.54
C LEU A 93 -6.81 -29.00 2.73
N ILE A 94 -5.48 -28.85 2.83
CA ILE A 94 -4.69 -29.37 3.96
C ILE A 94 -5.12 -28.70 5.28
N ALA A 95 -5.36 -27.39 5.28
CA ALA A 95 -5.80 -26.65 6.46
C ALA A 95 -7.18 -27.11 6.94
N GLN A 96 -8.12 -27.34 6.01
CA GLN A 96 -9.45 -27.89 6.33
C GLN A 96 -9.38 -29.30 6.89
N ALA A 97 -8.43 -30.12 6.42
CA ALA A 97 -8.22 -31.48 6.89
C ALA A 97 -7.53 -31.56 8.27
N THR A 98 -6.60 -30.64 8.56
CA THR A 98 -5.81 -30.66 9.80
C THR A 98 -6.48 -29.94 10.96
N VAL A 99 -7.10 -28.77 10.73
CA VAL A 99 -7.73 -27.98 11.79
C VAL A 99 -9.01 -27.28 11.29
N PRO A 100 -10.15 -27.97 11.21
CA PRO A 100 -11.38 -27.43 10.61
C PRO A 100 -11.92 -26.19 11.35
N ARG A 101 -11.72 -26.11 12.67
CA ARG A 101 -12.17 -24.98 13.51
C ARG A 101 -11.42 -23.67 13.22
N ILE A 102 -10.15 -23.78 12.82
CA ILE A 102 -9.30 -22.65 12.41
C ILE A 102 -9.55 -22.33 10.94
N ALA A 103 -9.66 -23.34 10.07
CA ALA A 103 -9.89 -23.16 8.65
C ALA A 103 -11.19 -22.40 8.33
N PHE A 104 -12.27 -22.63 9.09
CA PHE A 104 -13.54 -21.94 8.87
C PHE A 104 -13.46 -20.42 9.10
N ASN A 105 -12.71 -19.99 10.14
CA ASN A 105 -12.54 -18.57 10.46
C ASN A 105 -11.48 -17.88 9.59
N ILE A 106 -10.60 -18.65 8.95
CA ILE A 106 -9.40 -18.15 8.26
C ILE A 106 -9.48 -18.33 6.74
N LYS A 107 -10.53 -18.94 6.20
CA LYS A 107 -10.74 -19.10 4.76
C LYS A 107 -10.51 -17.79 3.98
N ALA A 108 -11.01 -16.67 4.50
CA ALA A 108 -10.80 -15.34 3.90
C ALA A 108 -9.33 -14.86 3.91
N TYR A 109 -8.52 -15.27 4.89
CA TYR A 109 -7.10 -14.91 4.97
C TYR A 109 -6.21 -15.84 4.13
N ILE A 110 -6.62 -17.11 3.96
CA ILE A 110 -5.94 -18.06 3.07
C ILE A 110 -5.95 -17.53 1.63
N ASP A 111 -7.08 -17.02 1.16
CA ASP A 111 -7.19 -16.41 -0.18
C ASP A 111 -6.26 -15.19 -0.34
N LEU A 112 -6.01 -14.46 0.75
CA LEU A 112 -5.09 -13.32 0.79
C LEU A 112 -3.62 -13.71 0.53
N ILE A 113 -3.24 -14.99 0.73
CA ILE A 113 -1.91 -15.52 0.39
C ILE A 113 -1.66 -15.42 -1.11
N THR A 114 -2.68 -15.69 -1.96
CA THR A 114 -2.55 -15.64 -3.43
C THR A 114 -2.13 -14.26 -3.93
N THR A 115 -2.70 -13.22 -3.31
CA THR A 115 -2.46 -11.81 -3.64
C THR A 115 -1.34 -11.18 -2.81
N ASN A 116 -0.63 -11.96 -1.98
CA ASN A 116 0.38 -11.39 -1.10
C ASN A 116 1.60 -10.95 -1.93
N CYS A 117 1.87 -9.65 -1.92
CA CYS A 117 2.97 -9.04 -2.67
C CYS A 117 4.34 -9.63 -2.31
N ILE A 118 4.52 -10.15 -1.09
CA ILE A 118 5.77 -10.81 -0.68
C ILE A 118 5.97 -12.13 -1.41
N VAL A 119 4.92 -12.94 -1.57
CA VAL A 119 4.99 -14.23 -2.27
C VAL A 119 5.44 -14.00 -3.72
N LEU A 120 4.79 -13.04 -4.40
CA LEU A 120 5.12 -12.69 -5.78
C LEU A 120 6.53 -12.09 -5.91
N ALA A 121 6.91 -11.16 -5.04
CA ALA A 121 8.23 -10.53 -5.08
C ALA A 121 9.36 -11.53 -4.85
N VAL A 122 9.21 -12.39 -3.86
CA VAL A 122 10.23 -13.36 -3.45
C VAL A 122 10.42 -14.45 -4.50
N ILE A 123 9.35 -14.96 -5.12
CA ILE A 123 9.45 -15.90 -6.24
C ILE A 123 10.05 -15.22 -7.46
N SER A 124 9.62 -13.98 -7.77
CA SER A 124 10.12 -13.20 -8.91
C SER A 124 11.62 -12.95 -8.83
N GLU A 125 12.14 -12.65 -7.63
CA GLU A 125 13.56 -12.47 -7.34
C GLU A 125 14.31 -13.82 -7.28
N GLY A 126 13.70 -14.88 -6.76
CA GLY A 126 14.28 -16.22 -6.75
C GLY A 126 14.62 -16.76 -8.14
N LEU A 127 13.91 -16.31 -9.18
CA LEU A 127 14.14 -16.72 -10.57
C LEU A 127 15.50 -16.29 -11.13
N THR A 128 16.19 -15.32 -10.51
CA THR A 128 17.52 -14.88 -10.96
C THR A 128 18.67 -15.73 -10.40
N TYR A 129 18.38 -16.67 -9.49
CA TYR A 129 19.37 -17.50 -8.80
C TYR A 129 19.28 -18.98 -9.20
N GLN A 130 20.30 -19.76 -8.83
CA GLN A 130 20.26 -21.22 -8.91
C GLN A 130 19.26 -21.79 -7.90
N PHE A 131 18.67 -22.95 -8.22
CA PHE A 131 17.56 -23.54 -7.46
C PHE A 131 17.75 -23.54 -5.93
N TRP A 132 18.84 -24.14 -5.45
CA TRP A 132 19.07 -24.30 -4.02
C TRP A 132 19.36 -22.98 -3.29
N ASP A 133 20.04 -22.04 -3.96
CA ASP A 133 20.33 -20.73 -3.40
C ASP A 133 19.09 -19.84 -3.39
N ALA A 134 18.27 -19.94 -4.44
CA ALA A 134 16.96 -19.33 -4.50
C ALA A 134 16.07 -19.83 -3.37
N GLN A 135 15.98 -21.15 -3.17
CA GLN A 135 15.13 -21.73 -2.11
C GLN A 135 15.57 -21.28 -0.71
N LYS A 136 16.89 -21.21 -0.44
CA LYS A 136 17.43 -20.66 0.81
C LYS A 136 17.08 -19.19 0.98
N LYS A 137 17.15 -18.39 -0.09
CA LYS A 137 16.81 -16.97 -0.06
C LYS A 137 15.32 -16.76 0.20
N ILE A 138 14.46 -17.52 -0.49
CA ILE A 138 13.01 -17.52 -0.33
C ILE A 138 12.62 -17.87 1.11
N LEU A 139 13.17 -18.97 1.64
CA LEU A 139 12.88 -19.40 3.00
C LEU A 139 13.26 -18.34 4.02
N LYS A 140 14.42 -17.70 3.86
CA LYS A 140 14.86 -16.62 4.74
C LYS A 140 13.96 -15.39 4.66
N ALA A 141 13.52 -15.02 3.47
CA ALA A 141 12.56 -13.93 3.27
C ALA A 141 11.21 -14.19 3.96
N CYS A 142 10.66 -15.40 3.79
CA CYS A 142 9.41 -15.81 4.43
C CYS A 142 9.54 -15.92 5.96
N LEU A 143 10.69 -16.36 6.48
CA LEU A 143 10.98 -16.31 7.91
C LEU A 143 11.07 -14.87 8.43
N GLY A 144 11.70 -13.98 7.65
CA GLY A 144 11.69 -12.52 7.82
C GLY A 144 10.30 -11.96 8.08
N TYR A 145 9.41 -12.24 7.12
CA TYR A 145 8.01 -11.89 7.19
C TYR A 145 7.31 -12.49 8.42
N SER A 146 7.58 -13.77 8.72
CA SER A 146 6.92 -14.49 9.80
C SER A 146 7.20 -13.92 11.18
N ILE A 147 8.46 -13.57 11.46
CA ILE A 147 8.84 -12.97 12.75
C ILE A 147 8.26 -11.56 12.89
N ALA A 148 8.22 -10.79 11.80
CA ALA A 148 7.57 -9.48 11.79
C ALA A 148 6.07 -9.60 12.12
N LEU A 149 5.38 -10.57 11.52
CA LEU A 149 3.98 -10.87 11.82
C LEU A 149 3.76 -11.28 13.28
N ILE A 150 4.58 -12.20 13.80
CA ILE A 150 4.45 -12.70 15.17
C ILE A 150 4.57 -11.57 16.19
N PHE A 151 5.56 -10.70 16.03
CA PHE A 151 5.75 -9.63 17.01
C PHE A 151 4.74 -8.49 16.80
N LEU A 152 4.25 -8.24 15.59
CA LEU A 152 3.12 -7.31 15.41
C LEU A 152 1.87 -7.85 16.10
N ALA A 153 1.58 -9.14 15.97
CA ALA A 153 0.50 -9.79 16.71
C ALA A 153 0.75 -9.74 18.23
N LEU A 154 1.99 -9.93 18.68
CA LEU A 154 2.36 -9.81 20.09
C LEU A 154 2.16 -8.39 20.63
N MET A 155 2.40 -7.35 19.83
CA MET A 155 2.08 -5.99 20.24
C MET A 155 0.58 -5.71 20.22
N ARG A 156 -0.18 -6.35 19.32
CA ARG A 156 -1.60 -6.02 19.09
C ARG A 156 -2.58 -6.83 19.92
N GLU A 157 -2.37 -8.12 20.10
CA GLU A 157 -3.31 -9.02 20.78
C GLU A 157 -3.48 -8.71 22.27
N PRO A 158 -2.42 -8.42 23.07
CA PRO A 158 -2.59 -8.07 24.47
C PRO A 158 -3.35 -6.76 24.68
N LEU A 159 -3.05 -5.75 23.85
CA LEU A 159 -3.68 -4.43 23.92
C LEU A 159 -5.10 -4.43 23.34
N GLY A 160 -5.37 -5.29 22.36
CA GLY A 160 -6.67 -5.44 21.73
C GLY A 160 -7.62 -6.32 22.54
N PHE A 161 -7.24 -7.56 22.85
CA PHE A 161 -8.13 -8.57 23.44
C PHE A 161 -7.78 -8.97 24.88
N GLY A 162 -6.65 -8.49 25.43
CA GLY A 162 -6.16 -8.91 26.76
C GLY A 162 -5.59 -10.32 26.80
N THR A 163 -5.41 -10.96 25.63
CA THR A 163 -4.95 -12.35 25.50
C THR A 163 -3.64 -12.45 24.72
N ILE A 164 -2.92 -13.55 24.93
CA ILE A 164 -1.86 -14.04 24.06
C ILE A 164 -2.17 -15.51 23.79
N LEU A 165 -2.38 -15.90 22.52
CA LEU A 165 -2.71 -17.29 22.15
C LEU A 165 -3.93 -17.84 22.93
N ASN A 166 -4.97 -17.02 23.09
CA ASN A 166 -6.16 -17.29 23.92
C ASN A 166 -5.90 -17.49 25.43
N ILE A 167 -4.66 -17.30 25.91
CA ILE A 167 -4.34 -17.23 27.35
C ILE A 167 -4.52 -15.78 27.80
N ARG A 168 -5.34 -15.54 28.84
CA ARG A 168 -5.59 -14.19 29.36
C ARG A 168 -4.38 -13.72 30.16
N VAL A 169 -3.74 -12.63 29.71
CA VAL A 169 -2.52 -12.07 30.31
C VAL A 169 -2.81 -10.78 31.09
N LEU A 170 -3.78 -9.98 30.62
CA LEU A 170 -4.17 -8.74 31.30
C LEU A 170 -5.35 -8.98 32.27
N PRO A 171 -5.37 -8.27 33.41
CA PRO A 171 -6.47 -8.33 34.37
C PRO A 171 -7.79 -7.83 33.77
N GLU A 172 -8.92 -8.32 34.29
CA GLU A 172 -10.27 -8.07 33.73
C GLU A 172 -10.67 -6.58 33.69
N ASN A 173 -9.98 -5.75 34.48
CA ASN A 173 -10.23 -4.31 34.57
C ASN A 173 -9.53 -3.48 33.47
N PHE A 174 -8.74 -4.09 32.56
CA PHE A 174 -8.07 -3.32 31.52
C PHE A 174 -9.04 -3.01 30.35
N PRO A 175 -9.20 -1.73 29.96
CA PRO A 175 -10.08 -1.38 28.85
C PRO A 175 -9.53 -1.92 27.53
N VAL A 176 -10.36 -2.69 26.81
CA VAL A 176 -10.07 -3.20 25.46
C VAL A 176 -9.83 -2.01 24.52
N VAL A 177 -8.60 -1.89 24.01
CA VAL A 177 -8.25 -0.81 23.08
C VAL A 177 -8.71 -1.20 21.67
N VAL A 178 -9.97 -0.86 21.35
CA VAL A 178 -10.60 -1.16 20.04
C VAL A 178 -9.74 -0.68 18.86
N LEU A 179 -9.04 0.45 19.03
CA LEU A 179 -8.12 0.98 18.02
C LEU A 179 -7.05 -0.05 17.61
N MET A 180 -6.54 -0.85 18.54
CA MET A 180 -5.45 -1.81 18.30
C MET A 180 -5.91 -3.01 17.45
N ILE A 181 -7.20 -3.35 17.53
CA ILE A 181 -7.83 -4.42 16.76
C ILE A 181 -8.04 -3.98 15.30
N THR A 182 -8.29 -2.69 15.06
CA THR A 182 -8.46 -2.16 13.69
C THR A 182 -7.13 -2.07 12.93
N PRO A 183 -7.14 -2.05 11.57
CA PRO A 183 -5.92 -1.89 10.76
C PRO A 183 -5.06 -0.69 11.16
N VAL A 184 -5.69 0.38 11.67
CA VAL A 184 -5.02 1.60 12.16
C VAL A 184 -4.03 1.28 13.28
N GLY A 185 -4.44 0.44 14.24
CA GLY A 185 -3.58 -0.04 15.31
C GLY A 185 -2.36 -0.81 14.80
N GLY A 186 -2.53 -1.58 13.72
CA GLY A 186 -1.42 -2.27 13.07
C GLY A 186 -0.36 -1.33 12.49
N PHE A 187 -0.77 -0.18 11.93
CA PHE A 187 0.17 0.83 11.45
C PHE A 187 0.88 1.58 12.58
N PHE A 188 0.19 1.86 13.69
CA PHE A 188 0.83 2.40 14.88
C PHE A 188 1.86 1.42 15.45
N ALA A 189 1.51 0.13 15.55
CA ALA A 189 2.44 -0.91 15.99
C ALA A 189 3.66 -1.04 15.06
N LEU A 190 3.44 -1.00 13.73
CA LEU A 190 4.52 -0.99 12.73
C LEU A 190 5.42 0.25 12.85
N ALA A 191 4.85 1.43 13.06
CA ALA A 191 5.60 2.67 13.20
C ALA A 191 6.45 2.67 14.49
N LEU A 192 5.84 2.24 15.60
CA LEU A 192 6.53 2.08 16.88
C LEU A 192 7.65 1.05 16.78
N TRP A 193 7.39 -0.08 16.12
CA TRP A 193 8.40 -1.08 15.83
C TRP A 193 9.57 -0.46 15.04
N ARG A 194 9.29 0.20 13.91
CA ARG A 194 10.33 0.82 13.06
C ARG A 194 11.16 1.85 13.85
N LEU A 195 10.53 2.60 14.75
CA LEU A 195 11.21 3.53 15.65
C LEU A 195 12.13 2.78 16.64
N MET A 196 11.66 1.68 17.25
CA MET A 196 12.47 0.87 18.17
C MET A 196 13.67 0.20 17.51
N LEU A 197 13.57 -0.25 16.26
CA LEU A 197 14.69 -0.89 15.56
C LEU A 197 15.71 0.10 15.00
N ARG A 198 15.42 1.40 14.99
CA ARG A 198 16.32 2.43 14.46
C ARG A 198 17.74 2.43 15.06
N PRO A 199 17.97 2.35 16.38
CA PRO A 199 19.33 2.27 16.94
C PRO A 199 20.13 1.07 16.42
N LEU A 200 19.45 -0.04 16.08
CA LEU A 200 20.06 -1.20 15.43
C LEU A 200 20.34 -0.95 13.94
N PHE A 201 19.46 -0.24 13.23
CA PHE A 201 19.64 0.11 11.81
C PHE A 201 20.77 1.10 11.54
N VAL A 202 20.96 2.09 12.43
CA VAL A 202 22.08 3.05 12.35
C VAL A 202 23.42 2.33 12.57
N LYS A 203 23.48 1.38 13.52
CA LYS A 203 24.68 0.54 13.75
C LYS A 203 24.97 -0.47 12.63
N THR A 204 23.97 -0.85 11.84
CA THR A 204 24.11 -1.86 10.78
C THR A 204 24.31 -1.28 9.38
N GLY A 205 24.17 0.05 9.20
CA GLY A 205 24.39 0.76 7.93
C GLY A 205 23.26 0.59 6.91
N VAL A 206 22.05 0.24 7.37
CA VAL A 206 20.88 -0.06 6.50
C VAL A 206 20.08 1.19 6.17
N VAL A 207 20.23 2.26 6.95
CA VAL A 207 19.72 3.60 6.60
C VAL A 207 20.89 4.36 5.99
N TYR A 208 20.76 4.79 4.74
CA TYR A 208 21.73 5.70 4.13
C TYR A 208 21.86 6.93 5.05
N GLN A 209 23.03 7.10 5.66
CA GLN A 209 23.39 8.36 6.28
C GLN A 209 23.47 9.37 5.12
N GLU A 210 22.51 10.29 5.06
CA GLU A 210 22.59 11.40 4.11
C GLU A 210 23.86 12.19 4.43
N ARG A 211 24.87 12.01 3.58
CA ARG A 211 25.95 12.98 3.46
C ARG A 211 25.25 14.25 2.98
N LEU A 212 25.38 15.33 3.77
CA LEU A 212 24.99 16.67 3.35
C LEU A 212 25.47 16.86 1.90
N PRO A 213 24.65 17.39 0.97
CA PRO A 213 25.19 17.85 -0.30
C PRO A 213 26.30 18.83 0.07
N GLU A 214 27.55 18.46 -0.22
CA GLU A 214 28.60 19.45 -0.37
C GLU A 214 28.05 20.43 -1.41
N GLU A 215 28.07 21.71 -1.03
CA GLU A 215 27.73 22.83 -1.89
C GLU A 215 28.23 22.52 -3.30
N SER A 216 27.28 22.36 -4.23
CA SER A 216 27.60 22.58 -5.63
C SER A 216 28.15 24.00 -5.68
N LYS A 217 29.48 24.11 -5.81
CA LYS A 217 30.15 25.33 -6.22
C LYS A 217 29.54 25.71 -7.55
N GLU A 218 28.48 26.50 -7.50
CA GLU A 218 28.04 27.31 -8.60
C GLU A 218 29.21 28.24 -8.92
N VAL A 219 29.84 27.98 -10.06
CA VAL A 219 30.64 29.00 -10.73
C VAL A 219 29.63 30.05 -11.18
N ILE A 220 29.41 31.04 -10.31
CA ILE A 220 28.76 32.29 -10.66
C ILE A 220 29.86 33.21 -11.17
N THR A 221 29.92 33.41 -12.48
CA THR A 221 30.43 34.67 -13.01
C THR A 221 29.27 35.65 -13.07
N ASP A 222 29.43 36.68 -12.23
CA ASP A 222 28.95 38.06 -12.35
C ASP A 222 27.46 38.39 -12.12
N GLY A 223 27.25 39.05 -10.98
CA GLY A 223 26.48 40.31 -10.96
C GLY A 223 25.12 40.30 -10.27
N GLY A 224 25.07 40.26 -8.93
CA GLY A 224 23.87 40.63 -8.18
C GLY A 224 24.00 40.40 -6.66
N ALA A 225 23.82 41.44 -5.87
CA ALA A 225 24.02 41.46 -4.41
C ALA A 225 23.10 40.48 -3.62
N PRO A 226 23.52 40.00 -2.43
CA PRO A 226 22.76 39.01 -1.67
C PRO A 226 21.56 39.63 -0.95
N VAL A 227 20.35 39.11 -1.21
CA VAL A 227 19.15 39.42 -0.41
C VAL A 227 19.04 38.41 0.72
N THR A 228 19.33 38.86 1.94
CA THR A 228 19.02 38.11 3.17
C THR A 228 17.53 38.28 3.51
N SER A 229 16.80 37.19 3.73
CA SER A 229 15.46 37.28 4.35
C SER A 229 15.31 36.25 5.48
N LYS A 230 15.17 36.77 6.71
CA LYS A 230 14.81 36.02 7.92
C LYS A 230 13.34 35.58 7.83
N PRO A 231 12.97 34.34 8.19
CA PRO A 231 11.57 33.93 8.18
C PRO A 231 10.79 34.54 9.37
N PRO A 232 9.53 34.99 9.18
CA PRO A 232 8.71 35.56 10.24
C PRO A 232 8.01 34.48 11.08
N LYS A 233 7.85 34.74 12.38
CA LYS A 233 7.12 33.89 13.34
C LYS A 233 5.61 33.89 13.06
N PRO A 234 4.90 32.74 13.12
CA PRO A 234 3.46 32.73 12.92
C PRO A 234 2.70 32.98 14.24
N ARG A 235 1.72 33.88 14.19
CA ARG A 235 0.64 34.01 15.18
C ARG A 235 -0.52 33.10 14.76
N ILE A 236 -1.04 32.33 15.70
CA ILE A 236 -2.22 31.47 15.53
C ILE A 236 -3.47 32.30 15.87
N SER A 237 -4.45 32.39 14.96
CA SER A 237 -5.79 32.91 15.27
C SER A 237 -6.82 32.52 14.20
N LYS A 238 -7.99 32.02 14.65
CA LYS A 238 -9.36 31.95 14.06
C LYS A 238 -9.57 31.55 12.58
N MET A 239 -8.53 31.41 11.78
CA MET A 239 -8.57 31.06 10.36
C MET A 239 -8.99 29.60 10.09
N PHE A 240 -8.96 28.74 11.11
CA PHE A 240 -9.25 27.32 10.96
C PHE A 240 -10.74 27.03 10.70
N ILE A 241 -11.64 27.89 11.20
CA ILE A 241 -13.09 27.82 10.92
C ILE A 241 -13.41 28.49 9.58
N ILE A 242 -12.68 29.56 9.24
CA ILE A 242 -12.84 30.29 7.99
C ILE A 242 -12.41 29.43 6.79
N THR A 243 -11.35 28.61 6.89
CA THR A 243 -10.89 27.77 5.77
C THR A 243 -11.90 26.68 5.38
N ILE A 244 -12.68 26.14 6.33
CA ILE A 244 -13.73 25.16 6.04
C ILE A 244 -14.94 25.84 5.39
N VAL A 245 -15.33 27.02 5.88
CA VAL A 245 -16.43 27.82 5.31
C VAL A 245 -16.06 28.36 3.92
N VAL A 246 -14.83 28.84 3.74
CA VAL A 246 -14.28 29.30 2.45
C VAL A 246 -14.17 28.13 1.47
N GLY A 247 -13.82 26.92 1.92
CA GLY A 247 -13.81 25.73 1.04
C GLY A 247 -15.19 25.40 0.44
N VAL A 248 -16.26 25.53 1.23
CA VAL A 248 -17.64 25.32 0.76
C VAL A 248 -18.13 26.50 -0.09
N LEU A 249 -17.80 27.74 0.30
CA LEU A 249 -18.11 28.95 -0.48
C LEU A 249 -17.36 28.99 -1.81
N VAL A 250 -16.13 28.48 -1.88
CA VAL A 250 -15.34 28.39 -3.12
C VAL A 250 -15.95 27.34 -4.05
N LEU A 251 -16.48 26.23 -3.55
CA LEU A 251 -17.18 25.23 -4.36
C LEU A 251 -18.49 25.79 -4.96
N VAL A 252 -19.25 26.58 -4.17
CA VAL A 252 -20.47 27.26 -4.63
C VAL A 252 -20.14 28.43 -5.56
N SER A 253 -19.08 29.19 -5.29
CA SER A 253 -18.63 30.31 -6.11
C SER A 253 -17.95 29.85 -7.41
N LEU A 254 -17.42 28.62 -7.48
CA LEU A 254 -16.90 28.01 -8.72
C LEU A 254 -18.02 27.64 -9.71
N LEU A 255 -19.22 27.36 -9.21
CA LEU A 255 -20.39 27.01 -10.04
C LEU A 255 -21.09 28.25 -10.62
N THR A 256 -20.89 29.44 -10.06
CA THR A 256 -21.66 30.64 -10.41
C THR A 256 -20.88 31.72 -11.16
N ASN A 257 -19.56 31.64 -11.30
CA ASN A 257 -18.75 32.79 -11.74
C ASN A 257 -17.97 32.54 -13.05
N VAL A 258 -18.49 33.10 -14.14
CA VAL A 258 -17.98 32.98 -15.53
C VAL A 258 -16.59 33.60 -15.72
N ASN A 259 -16.17 34.54 -14.86
CA ASN A 259 -14.86 35.20 -14.96
C ASN A 259 -13.69 34.39 -14.38
N ALA A 260 -13.95 33.26 -13.69
CA ALA A 260 -12.90 32.33 -13.27
C ALA A 260 -12.38 31.44 -14.43
N VAL A 261 -13.11 31.42 -15.57
CA VAL A 261 -12.84 30.53 -16.71
C VAL A 261 -11.56 30.92 -17.47
N SER A 262 -11.15 32.18 -17.49
CA SER A 262 -9.94 32.63 -18.22
C SER A 262 -8.64 32.23 -17.52
N SER A 263 -8.58 32.33 -16.18
CA SER A 263 -7.47 31.81 -15.38
C SER A 263 -7.45 30.27 -15.35
N LEU A 264 -8.65 29.65 -15.35
CA LEU A 264 -8.80 28.21 -15.49
C LEU A 264 -8.25 27.71 -16.83
N ASN A 265 -8.37 28.46 -17.93
CA ASN A 265 -7.92 28.00 -19.25
C ASN A 265 -6.40 27.77 -19.32
N ASN A 266 -5.60 28.62 -18.64
CA ASN A 266 -4.14 28.43 -18.56
C ASN A 266 -3.76 27.29 -17.60
N GLN A 267 -4.47 27.13 -16.48
CA GLN A 267 -4.24 25.99 -15.58
C GLN A 267 -4.70 24.67 -16.21
N LEU A 268 -5.81 24.65 -16.94
CA LEU A 268 -6.36 23.48 -17.60
C LEU A 268 -5.40 22.95 -18.67
N LYS A 269 -4.72 23.84 -19.41
CA LYS A 269 -3.66 23.44 -20.37
C LYS A 269 -2.50 22.67 -19.72
N VAL A 270 -2.15 22.97 -18.47
CA VAL A 270 -1.09 22.29 -17.72
C VAL A 270 -1.61 21.05 -16.98
N LEU A 271 -2.83 21.12 -16.43
CA LEU A 271 -3.41 20.04 -15.64
C LEU A 271 -3.99 18.91 -16.51
N PHE A 272 -4.48 19.22 -17.70
CA PHE A 272 -5.10 18.22 -18.58
C PHE A 272 -4.12 17.13 -19.05
N PRO A 273 -2.88 17.44 -19.46
CA PRO A 273 -1.88 16.41 -19.75
C PRO A 273 -1.53 15.55 -18.52
N ILE A 274 -1.44 16.16 -17.33
CA ILE A 274 -1.14 15.44 -16.08
C ILE A 274 -2.29 14.50 -15.72
N PHE A 275 -3.53 14.97 -15.88
CA PHE A 275 -4.75 14.17 -15.69
C PHE A 275 -4.79 12.98 -16.64
N LEU A 276 -4.59 13.22 -17.94
CA LEU A 276 -4.63 12.19 -18.96
C LEU A 276 -3.48 11.19 -18.81
N GLY A 277 -2.30 11.69 -18.41
CA GLY A 277 -1.17 10.92 -17.93
C GLY A 277 -1.57 9.95 -16.82
N ALA A 278 -2.11 10.47 -15.72
CA ALA A 278 -2.52 9.66 -14.59
C ALA A 278 -3.67 8.67 -14.91
N LEU A 279 -4.58 9.04 -15.81
CA LEU A 279 -5.73 8.24 -16.19
C LEU A 279 -5.37 7.08 -17.13
N LEU A 280 -4.47 7.29 -18.09
CA LEU A 280 -4.20 6.33 -19.17
C LEU A 280 -2.77 5.78 -19.12
N PHE A 281 -1.76 6.65 -19.09
CA PHE A 281 -0.36 6.25 -19.35
C PHE A 281 0.39 5.82 -18.07
N ASP A 282 0.31 6.62 -17.02
CA ASP A 282 0.95 6.39 -15.71
C ASP A 282 -0.01 5.75 -14.70
N GLY A 283 -1.08 5.11 -15.19
CA GLY A 283 -2.10 4.50 -14.35
C GLY A 283 -1.51 3.49 -13.37
N ILE A 284 -1.68 3.75 -12.06
CA ILE A 284 -1.09 2.96 -10.97
C ILE A 284 -1.45 1.46 -11.06
N VAL A 285 -2.63 1.13 -11.61
CA VAL A 285 -3.13 -0.24 -11.66
C VAL A 285 -2.46 -1.03 -12.78
N LEU A 286 -2.44 -0.52 -14.01
CA LEU A 286 -1.88 -1.27 -15.15
C LEU A 286 -0.35 -1.13 -15.24
N SER A 287 0.18 0.06 -14.96
CA SER A 287 1.63 0.32 -15.04
C SER A 287 2.39 -0.26 -13.86
N LYS A 288 1.85 -0.07 -12.63
CA LYS A 288 2.55 -0.47 -11.39
C LYS A 288 1.94 -1.68 -10.69
N LEU A 289 0.80 -2.20 -11.13
CA LEU A 289 0.12 -3.36 -10.55
C LEU A 289 -0.28 -3.19 -9.07
N LEU A 290 -0.54 -1.95 -8.64
CA LEU A 290 -1.04 -1.65 -7.29
C LEU A 290 -2.57 -1.57 -7.27
N GLY A 291 -3.18 -2.08 -6.19
CA GLY A 291 -4.64 -2.06 -6.00
C GLY A 291 -5.39 -3.23 -6.66
N ILE A 292 -4.68 -4.28 -7.04
CA ILE A 292 -5.23 -5.48 -7.72
C ILE A 292 -6.10 -6.34 -6.79
N CYS A 293 -5.73 -6.49 -5.52
CA CYS A 293 -6.43 -7.37 -4.57
C CYS A 293 -7.95 -7.09 -4.48
N PRO A 294 -8.40 -5.84 -4.23
CA PRO A 294 -9.84 -5.54 -4.25
C PRO A 294 -10.45 -5.61 -5.66
N LEU A 295 -9.66 -5.32 -6.70
CA LEU A 295 -10.11 -5.28 -8.09
C LEU A 295 -10.49 -6.69 -8.61
N LEU A 296 -9.71 -7.72 -8.27
CA LEU A 296 -9.99 -9.10 -8.68
C LEU A 296 -11.24 -9.67 -8.00
N ASN A 297 -11.47 -9.36 -6.72
CA ASN A 297 -12.67 -9.84 -6.03
C ASN A 297 -13.94 -9.20 -6.61
N LYS A 298 -13.90 -7.88 -6.84
CA LYS A 298 -15.10 -7.09 -7.16
C LYS A 298 -15.47 -7.05 -8.63
N SER A 299 -14.54 -7.41 -9.50
CA SER A 299 -14.80 -7.57 -10.93
C SER A 299 -15.71 -8.75 -11.28
N ARG A 300 -16.14 -9.58 -10.31
CA ARG A 300 -17.13 -10.66 -10.56
C ARG A 300 -18.52 -10.15 -10.91
N GLN A 301 -18.89 -8.96 -10.44
CA GLN A 301 -20.20 -8.36 -10.66
C GLN A 301 -20.04 -6.92 -11.14
N ILE A 302 -20.65 -6.58 -12.28
CA ILE A 302 -20.54 -5.23 -12.87
C ILE A 302 -21.12 -4.17 -11.93
N ASP A 303 -22.27 -4.46 -11.29
CA ASP A 303 -22.92 -3.53 -10.36
C ASP A 303 -22.05 -3.26 -9.12
N ALA A 304 -21.34 -4.28 -8.64
CA ALA A 304 -20.40 -4.14 -7.54
C ALA A 304 -19.14 -3.38 -7.97
N ALA A 305 -18.64 -3.64 -9.17
CA ALA A 305 -17.45 -3.00 -9.73
C ALA A 305 -17.62 -1.49 -9.90
N TRP A 306 -18.73 -1.03 -10.50
CA TRP A 306 -18.99 0.41 -10.66
C TRP A 306 -19.16 1.13 -9.32
N LYS A 307 -20.00 0.57 -8.42
CA LYS A 307 -20.26 1.17 -7.09
C LYS A 307 -18.99 1.25 -6.25
N MET A 308 -18.16 0.20 -6.26
CA MET A 308 -16.90 0.20 -5.54
C MET A 308 -15.86 1.13 -6.20
N GLY A 309 -15.78 1.16 -7.53
CA GLY A 309 -14.86 2.06 -8.21
C GLY A 309 -15.16 3.53 -7.96
N LEU A 310 -16.44 3.92 -7.93
CA LEU A 310 -16.83 5.28 -7.57
C LEU A 310 -16.40 5.63 -6.14
N ALA A 311 -16.56 4.70 -5.19
CA ALA A 311 -16.08 4.89 -3.82
C ALA A 311 -14.55 5.04 -3.77
N VAL A 312 -13.81 4.26 -4.54
CA VAL A 312 -12.34 4.37 -4.63
C VAL A 312 -11.92 5.71 -5.24
N VAL A 313 -12.59 6.20 -6.29
CA VAL A 313 -12.30 7.54 -6.87
C VAL A 313 -12.41 8.61 -5.80
N ILE A 314 -13.55 8.65 -5.09
CA ILE A 314 -13.82 9.65 -4.05
C ILE A 314 -12.77 9.56 -2.93
N VAL A 315 -12.50 8.36 -2.43
CA VAL A 315 -11.55 8.17 -1.33
C VAL A 315 -10.14 8.52 -1.76
N VAL A 316 -9.67 8.06 -2.92
CA VAL A 316 -8.31 8.35 -3.41
C VAL A 316 -8.12 9.86 -3.60
N THR A 317 -9.07 10.56 -4.22
CA THR A 317 -8.96 12.00 -4.44
C THR A 317 -8.93 12.76 -3.12
N LEU A 318 -9.92 12.55 -2.25
CA LEU A 318 -10.04 13.32 -1.01
C LEU A 318 -8.92 12.98 -0.01
N SER A 319 -8.57 11.71 0.15
CA SER A 319 -7.51 11.32 1.09
C SER A 319 -6.13 11.80 0.64
N THR A 320 -5.82 11.77 -0.66
CA THR A 320 -4.55 12.31 -1.17
C THR A 320 -4.48 13.83 -1.05
N SER A 321 -5.57 14.56 -1.29
CA SER A 321 -5.63 16.01 -1.04
C SER A 321 -5.43 16.35 0.44
N LEU A 322 -6.05 15.59 1.35
CA LEU A 322 -5.84 15.75 2.79
C LEU A 322 -4.39 15.43 3.19
N ASN A 323 -3.82 14.36 2.65
CA ASN A 323 -2.43 13.97 2.91
C ASN A 323 -1.44 15.04 2.44
N TRP A 324 -1.71 15.72 1.33
CA TRP A 324 -0.87 16.84 0.87
C TRP A 324 -0.87 17.98 1.90
N ILE A 325 -2.03 18.31 2.45
CA ILE A 325 -2.15 19.36 3.49
C ILE A 325 -1.39 18.93 4.75
N VAL A 326 -1.62 17.71 5.22
CA VAL A 326 -0.95 17.17 6.41
C VAL A 326 0.57 17.11 6.22
N TYR A 327 1.05 16.68 5.05
CA TYR A 327 2.48 16.63 4.76
C TYR A 327 3.12 18.03 4.79
N ASN A 328 2.61 18.95 3.99
CA ASN A 328 3.25 20.24 3.79
C ASN A 328 3.05 21.21 4.98
N LYS A 329 1.92 21.12 5.70
CA LYS A 329 1.60 22.03 6.81
C LYS A 329 1.89 21.46 8.18
N VAL A 330 1.79 20.14 8.38
CA VAL A 330 1.98 19.52 9.70
C VAL A 330 3.34 18.83 9.75
N LEU A 331 3.62 17.92 8.80
CA LEU A 331 4.81 17.07 8.88
C LEU A 331 6.11 17.85 8.70
N LEU A 332 6.18 18.75 7.70
CA LEU A 332 7.36 19.61 7.50
C LEU A 332 7.58 20.54 8.70
N THR A 333 6.53 21.23 9.16
CA THR A 333 6.62 22.15 10.31
C THR A 333 7.02 21.45 11.61
N VAL A 334 6.49 20.26 11.88
CA VAL A 334 6.87 19.46 13.06
C VAL A 334 8.28 18.90 12.91
N SER A 335 8.68 18.48 11.71
CA SER A 335 10.04 18.00 11.44
C SER A 335 11.07 19.11 11.67
N ASP A 336 10.81 20.33 11.21
CA ASP A 336 11.67 21.49 11.40
C ASP A 336 11.78 21.88 12.89
N PHE A 337 10.64 21.94 13.58
CA PHE A 337 10.59 22.19 15.02
C PHE A 337 11.38 21.15 15.82
N LEU A 338 11.20 19.86 15.52
CA LEU A 338 11.84 18.78 16.25
C LEU A 338 13.35 18.68 15.93
N SER A 339 13.76 19.00 14.69
CA SER A 339 15.18 19.07 14.31
C SER A 339 15.96 20.13 15.10
N THR A 340 15.26 21.17 15.61
CA THR A 340 15.85 22.22 16.44
C THR A 340 16.06 21.76 17.89
N ILE A 341 15.31 20.76 18.36
CA ILE A 341 15.33 20.26 19.74
C ILE A 341 16.24 19.04 19.94
N SER A 342 16.46 18.22 18.90
CA SER A 342 17.22 16.97 19.04
C SER A 342 18.69 17.08 18.56
N PRO A 343 19.68 16.58 19.32
CA PRO A 343 21.11 16.55 18.93
C PRO A 343 21.46 15.50 17.85
N ILE A 344 20.45 14.94 17.17
CA ILE A 344 20.58 13.93 16.13
C ILE A 344 19.94 14.53 14.87
N PRO A 345 20.58 14.48 13.68
CA PRO A 345 19.97 14.96 12.45
C PRO A 345 18.88 13.98 12.01
N ILE A 346 17.66 14.17 12.52
CA ILE A 346 16.49 13.34 12.19
C ILE A 346 15.58 14.16 11.28
N ARG A 347 15.54 13.84 9.99
CA ARG A 347 14.45 14.28 9.10
C ARG A 347 13.27 13.33 9.27
N LEU A 348 12.28 13.73 10.07
CA LEU A 348 11.08 12.91 10.36
C LEU A 348 10.26 12.64 9.10
N GLU A 349 10.34 13.54 8.12
CA GLU A 349 9.61 13.45 6.86
C GLU A 349 9.84 12.10 6.16
N LYS A 350 11.07 11.58 6.09
CA LYS A 350 11.39 10.33 5.36
C LYS A 350 11.00 9.07 6.12
N ILE A 351 10.79 9.14 7.42
CA ILE A 351 10.51 7.97 8.27
C ILE A 351 9.01 7.82 8.51
N PHE A 352 8.31 8.93 8.79
CA PHE A 352 6.93 8.90 9.26
C PHE A 352 5.90 9.23 8.19
N TYR A 353 6.27 9.70 7.00
CA TYR A 353 5.29 10.09 5.98
C TYR A 353 4.29 8.97 5.65
N LEU A 354 4.76 7.73 5.52
CA LEU A 354 3.90 6.57 5.21
C LEU A 354 2.90 6.29 6.33
N THR A 355 3.34 6.33 7.60
CA THR A 355 2.44 6.16 8.75
C THR A 355 1.42 7.30 8.83
N VAL A 356 1.86 8.54 8.64
CA VAL A 356 1.00 9.73 8.70
C VAL A 356 -0.06 9.70 7.60
N PHE A 357 0.31 9.31 6.37
CA PHE A 357 -0.64 9.16 5.27
C PHE A 357 -1.72 8.15 5.58
N ILE A 358 -1.33 7.04 6.19
CA ILE A 358 -2.25 5.95 6.46
C ILE A 358 -3.18 6.26 7.63
N VAL A 359 -2.68 6.89 8.70
CA VAL A 359 -3.54 7.36 9.80
C VAL A 359 -4.55 8.38 9.27
N THR A 360 -4.12 9.29 8.39
CA THR A 360 -5.01 10.28 7.77
C THR A 360 -6.05 9.60 6.85
N ILE A 361 -5.64 8.62 6.04
CA ILE A 361 -6.57 7.81 5.20
C ILE A 361 -7.57 7.06 6.08
N ALA A 362 -7.09 6.40 7.13
CA ALA A 362 -7.93 5.57 7.99
C ALA A 362 -8.98 6.40 8.73
N THR A 363 -8.57 7.51 9.35
CA THR A 363 -9.49 8.43 10.02
C THR A 363 -10.53 8.99 9.05
N PHE A 364 -10.12 9.37 7.84
CA PHE A 364 -11.03 9.83 6.79
C PHE A 364 -12.04 8.74 6.36
N VAL A 365 -11.58 7.51 6.09
CA VAL A 365 -12.46 6.41 5.68
C VAL A 365 -13.40 5.97 6.82
N GLN A 366 -12.96 6.05 8.08
CA GLN A 366 -13.82 5.79 9.23
C GLN A 366 -14.97 6.80 9.32
N ILE A 367 -14.66 8.09 9.12
CA ILE A 367 -15.68 9.14 9.02
C ILE A 367 -16.62 8.86 7.85
N LEU A 368 -16.09 8.50 6.68
CA LEU A 368 -16.90 8.13 5.52
C LEU A 368 -17.81 6.92 5.79
N GLY A 369 -17.34 5.94 6.57
CA GLY A 369 -18.15 4.78 6.94
C GLY A 369 -19.28 5.10 7.93
N ILE A 370 -19.07 6.05 8.83
CA ILE A 370 -20.15 6.58 9.67
C ILE A 370 -21.15 7.38 8.83
N LEU A 371 -20.64 8.19 7.89
CA LEU A 371 -21.47 8.98 6.97
C LEU A 371 -22.35 8.08 6.09
N LEU A 372 -21.78 7.05 5.49
CA LEU A 372 -22.51 6.09 4.64
C LEU A 372 -23.57 5.32 5.43
N ARG A 373 -23.30 4.95 6.68
CA ARG A 373 -24.33 4.34 7.57
C ARG A 373 -25.53 5.25 7.79
N ARG A 374 -25.32 6.56 7.86
CA ARG A 374 -26.38 7.53 8.11
C ARG A 374 -27.15 7.91 6.84
N PHE A 375 -26.45 8.08 5.72
CA PHE A 375 -27.05 8.63 4.50
C PHE A 375 -27.43 7.57 3.46
N ALA A 376 -26.76 6.40 3.43
CA ALA A 376 -26.92 5.40 2.38
C ALA A 376 -26.80 3.97 2.94
N MET A 377 -27.77 3.57 3.76
CA MET A 377 -27.79 2.27 4.43
C MET A 377 -27.74 1.08 3.45
N ASP A 378 -28.37 1.20 2.29
CA ASP A 378 -28.37 0.13 1.27
C ASP A 378 -26.99 -0.08 0.66
N VAL A 379 -26.26 1.01 0.43
CA VAL A 379 -24.87 0.97 -0.05
C VAL A 379 -23.96 0.39 1.04
N TYR A 380 -24.15 0.81 2.29
CA TYR A 380 -23.37 0.27 3.40
C TYR A 380 -23.63 -1.22 3.65
N LYS A 381 -24.86 -1.73 3.52
CA LYS A 381 -25.14 -3.17 3.65
C LYS A 381 -24.43 -4.01 2.58
N GLN A 382 -24.27 -3.46 1.36
CA GLN A 382 -23.58 -4.13 0.25
C GLN A 382 -22.05 -3.97 0.30
N MET A 383 -21.54 -2.89 0.92
CA MET A 383 -20.14 -2.48 0.87
C MET A 383 -19.43 -2.46 2.23
N GLY A 384 -20.13 -2.64 3.35
CA GLY A 384 -19.64 -2.39 4.71
C GLY A 384 -18.36 -3.13 5.06
N GLN A 385 -18.26 -4.40 4.66
CA GLN A 385 -17.03 -5.19 4.82
C GLN A 385 -15.85 -4.66 3.97
N PHE A 386 -16.14 -4.00 2.86
CA PHE A 386 -15.13 -3.49 1.92
C PHE A 386 -14.63 -2.10 2.27
N LEU A 387 -15.37 -1.32 3.08
CA LEU A 387 -14.93 0.01 3.52
C LEU A 387 -13.60 -0.06 4.29
N GLU A 388 -13.43 -1.05 5.16
CA GLU A 388 -12.15 -1.26 5.86
C GLU A 388 -11.04 -1.69 4.88
N LEU A 389 -11.39 -2.48 3.85
CA LEU A 389 -10.46 -2.87 2.79
C LEU A 389 -9.98 -1.67 1.93
N ILE A 390 -10.74 -0.58 1.86
CA ILE A 390 -10.31 0.65 1.18
C ILE A 390 -9.13 1.29 1.92
N THR A 391 -9.11 1.25 3.26
CA THR A 391 -8.01 1.85 4.06
C THR A 391 -6.65 1.21 3.77
N VAL A 392 -6.66 -0.09 3.49
CA VAL A 392 -5.46 -0.89 3.16
C VAL A 392 -5.29 -1.10 1.66
N ASN A 393 -6.10 -0.44 0.82
CA ASN A 393 -5.96 -0.56 -0.61
C ASN A 393 -4.69 0.16 -1.07
N CYS A 394 -3.79 -0.59 -1.69
CA CYS A 394 -2.51 -0.08 -2.14
C CYS A 394 -2.63 1.13 -3.07
N ILE A 395 -3.73 1.28 -3.84
CA ILE A 395 -3.90 2.45 -4.70
C ILE A 395 -4.07 3.76 -3.89
N VAL A 396 -4.77 3.71 -2.76
CA VAL A 396 -5.04 4.90 -1.94
C VAL A 396 -3.73 5.40 -1.34
N LEU A 397 -2.93 4.48 -0.80
CA LEU A 397 -1.60 4.81 -0.31
C LEU A 397 -0.66 5.25 -1.44
N ALA A 398 -0.64 4.52 -2.56
CA ALA A 398 0.24 4.79 -3.70
C ALA A 398 0.02 6.17 -4.30
N SER A 399 -1.25 6.58 -4.43
CA SER A 399 -1.64 7.89 -4.92
C SER A 399 -0.99 8.99 -4.08
N SER A 400 -1.05 8.91 -2.75
CA SER A 400 -0.39 9.86 -1.85
C SER A 400 1.14 9.77 -1.92
N THR A 401 1.71 8.57 -1.97
CA THR A 401 3.18 8.41 -1.98
C THR A 401 3.85 8.76 -3.30
N PHE A 402 3.14 8.73 -4.43
CA PHE A 402 3.72 9.09 -5.74
C PHE A 402 3.46 10.54 -6.13
N THR A 403 2.52 11.23 -5.49
CA THR A 403 2.22 12.64 -5.80
C THR A 403 2.92 13.61 -4.83
N ILE A 404 2.96 13.27 -3.53
CA ILE A 404 3.41 14.22 -2.50
C ILE A 404 4.94 14.31 -2.38
N PRO A 405 5.71 13.22 -2.22
CA PRO A 405 7.17 13.30 -2.09
C PRO A 405 7.90 13.95 -3.27
N PRO A 406 7.46 13.77 -4.54
CA PRO A 406 8.03 14.50 -5.67
C PRO A 406 7.74 16.02 -5.66
N GLY A 407 6.95 16.51 -4.71
CA GLY A 407 6.70 17.95 -4.54
C GLY A 407 5.64 18.53 -5.47
N LEU A 408 4.67 17.72 -5.96
CA LEU A 408 3.58 18.25 -6.78
C LEU A 408 2.77 19.31 -6.00
N SER A 409 2.30 20.33 -6.70
CA SER A 409 1.40 21.34 -6.13
C SER A 409 0.07 20.70 -5.67
N PHE A 410 -0.66 21.36 -4.78
CA PHE A 410 -1.95 20.85 -4.27
C PHE A 410 -2.94 20.51 -5.39
N MET A 411 -3.04 21.40 -6.38
CA MET A 411 -3.97 21.25 -7.50
C MET A 411 -3.53 20.11 -8.43
N ALA A 412 -2.24 20.04 -8.77
CA ALA A 412 -1.70 18.93 -9.56
C ALA A 412 -1.91 17.59 -8.83
N THR A 413 -1.58 17.53 -7.54
CA THR A 413 -1.76 16.34 -6.68
C THR A 413 -3.20 15.84 -6.68
N THR A 414 -4.17 16.75 -6.53
CA THR A 414 -5.60 16.40 -6.48
C THR A 414 -6.09 15.87 -7.83
N VAL A 415 -5.68 16.51 -8.93
CA VAL A 415 -6.06 16.10 -10.29
C VAL A 415 -5.40 14.78 -10.69
N THR A 416 -4.12 14.57 -10.36
CA THR A 416 -3.45 13.28 -10.54
C THR A 416 -4.11 12.18 -9.73
N ALA A 417 -4.47 12.45 -8.46
CA ALA A 417 -5.17 11.49 -7.62
C ALA A 417 -6.55 11.12 -8.16
N PHE A 418 -7.29 12.09 -8.71
CA PHE A 418 -8.54 11.86 -9.41
C PHE A 418 -8.36 11.00 -10.67
N GLY A 419 -7.31 11.27 -11.45
CA GLY A 419 -6.92 10.43 -12.59
C GLY A 419 -6.64 8.98 -12.19
N PHE A 420 -5.87 8.76 -11.11
CA PHE A 420 -5.61 7.41 -10.58
C PHE A 420 -6.86 6.69 -10.08
N GLY A 421 -7.76 7.42 -9.40
CA GLY A 421 -9.05 6.88 -8.98
C GLY A 421 -9.90 6.42 -10.17
N LEU A 422 -10.01 7.28 -11.20
CA LEU A 422 -10.76 6.97 -12.42
C LEU A 422 -10.13 5.82 -13.20
N HIS A 423 -8.79 5.74 -13.25
CA HIS A 423 -8.09 4.61 -13.86
C HIS A 423 -8.48 3.29 -13.18
N TRP A 424 -8.54 3.25 -11.84
CA TRP A 424 -8.97 2.05 -11.13
C TRP A 424 -10.42 1.69 -11.41
N LEU A 425 -11.33 2.67 -11.40
CA LEU A 425 -12.74 2.46 -11.77
C LEU A 425 -12.86 1.88 -13.18
N MET A 426 -12.17 2.49 -14.14
CA MET A 426 -12.15 2.07 -15.54
C MET A 426 -11.67 0.62 -15.69
N VAL A 427 -10.52 0.28 -15.12
CA VAL A 427 -9.94 -1.07 -15.20
C VAL A 427 -10.86 -2.10 -14.52
N CYS A 428 -11.44 -1.76 -13.36
CA CYS A 428 -12.33 -2.66 -12.64
C CYS A 428 -13.62 -2.96 -13.42
N VAL A 429 -14.23 -1.93 -14.01
CA VAL A 429 -15.44 -2.07 -14.85
C VAL A 429 -15.13 -2.85 -16.12
N TRP A 430 -14.04 -2.52 -16.83
CA TRP A 430 -13.64 -3.25 -18.04
C TRP A 430 -13.37 -4.71 -17.75
N LEU A 431 -12.65 -5.01 -16.67
CA LEU A 431 -12.42 -6.39 -16.26
C LEU A 431 -13.73 -7.10 -15.91
N ALA A 432 -14.68 -6.42 -15.27
CA ALA A 432 -15.99 -6.99 -14.97
C ALA A 432 -16.82 -7.30 -16.22
N VAL A 433 -16.76 -6.43 -17.23
CA VAL A 433 -17.40 -6.66 -18.53
C VAL A 433 -16.77 -7.87 -19.23
N LEU A 434 -15.43 -7.93 -19.30
CA LEU A 434 -14.69 -9.03 -19.91
C LEU A 434 -14.94 -10.37 -19.20
N ARG A 435 -15.08 -10.36 -17.87
CA ARG A 435 -15.46 -11.55 -17.10
C ARG A 435 -16.90 -11.98 -17.38
N ARG A 436 -17.84 -11.04 -17.54
CA ARG A 436 -19.27 -11.35 -17.79
C ARG A 436 -19.52 -11.95 -19.18
N GLN A 437 -18.76 -11.54 -20.19
CA GLN A 437 -18.91 -12.05 -21.56
C GLN A 437 -18.49 -13.53 -21.73
N ARG A 438 -17.99 -14.19 -20.67
CA ARG A 438 -17.63 -15.62 -20.63
C ARG A 438 -18.80 -16.62 -20.68
N LEU A 439 -20.05 -16.15 -20.79
CA LEU A 439 -21.23 -17.00 -20.93
C LEU A 439 -21.24 -17.91 -22.19
N PHE A 440 -20.29 -17.75 -23.12
CA PHE A 440 -20.19 -18.54 -24.35
C PHE A 440 -19.07 -19.61 -24.38
N VAL A 441 -18.25 -19.73 -23.34
CA VAL A 441 -17.16 -20.72 -23.27
C VAL A 441 -17.40 -21.69 -22.11
N PRO A 442 -17.45 -23.01 -22.32
CA PRO A 442 -17.75 -23.97 -21.26
C PRO A 442 -16.77 -23.88 -20.09
N VAL A 443 -17.33 -23.77 -18.89
CA VAL A 443 -16.70 -23.42 -17.60
C VAL A 443 -15.79 -24.49 -16.97
N SER A 444 -15.49 -25.59 -17.66
CA SER A 444 -14.91 -26.78 -17.02
C SER A 444 -13.39 -26.74 -16.78
N SER A 445 -12.66 -25.70 -17.22
CA SER A 445 -11.18 -25.75 -17.23
C SER A 445 -10.43 -24.55 -16.65
N TRP A 446 -11.07 -23.41 -16.37
CA TRP A 446 -10.35 -22.20 -15.92
C TRP A 446 -11.01 -21.54 -14.70
N ASP A 447 -10.29 -21.48 -13.58
CA ASP A 447 -10.67 -20.68 -12.42
C ASP A 447 -10.93 -19.21 -12.82
N GLU A 448 -12.03 -18.62 -12.35
CA GLU A 448 -12.42 -17.26 -12.75
C GLU A 448 -11.36 -16.20 -12.42
N ASP A 449 -10.64 -16.40 -11.31
CA ASP A 449 -9.63 -15.46 -10.84
C ASP A 449 -8.36 -15.54 -11.68
N THR A 450 -7.96 -16.75 -12.10
CA THR A 450 -6.85 -16.98 -13.04
C THR A 450 -7.05 -16.24 -14.36
N LEU A 451 -8.26 -16.30 -14.92
CA LEU A 451 -8.57 -15.51 -16.11
C LEU A 451 -8.53 -14.01 -15.83
N ALA A 452 -9.08 -13.56 -14.70
CA ALA A 452 -9.11 -12.14 -14.39
C ALA A 452 -7.69 -11.53 -14.37
N ILE A 453 -6.71 -12.27 -13.86
CA ILE A 453 -5.31 -11.89 -13.85
C ILE A 453 -4.71 -11.91 -15.27
N LEU A 454 -5.03 -12.93 -16.08
CA LEU A 454 -4.59 -13.01 -17.48
C LEU A 454 -5.10 -11.82 -18.32
N LEU A 455 -6.41 -11.52 -18.22
CA LEU A 455 -7.04 -10.36 -18.84
C LEU A 455 -6.38 -9.06 -18.39
N LEU A 456 -6.12 -8.91 -17.09
CA LEU A 456 -5.42 -7.74 -16.55
C LEU A 456 -4.00 -7.62 -17.14
N GLY A 457 -3.31 -8.74 -17.35
CA GLY A 457 -2.01 -8.81 -18.01
C GLY A 457 -2.05 -8.33 -19.47
N PHE A 458 -3.04 -8.78 -20.25
CA PHE A 458 -3.26 -8.30 -21.62
C PHE A 458 -3.60 -6.80 -21.66
N MET A 459 -4.48 -6.33 -20.76
CA MET A 459 -4.79 -4.92 -20.62
C MET A 459 -3.53 -4.12 -20.29
N ALA A 460 -2.71 -4.58 -19.34
CA ALA A 460 -1.46 -3.92 -18.99
C ALA A 460 -0.50 -3.83 -20.19
N ALA A 461 -0.33 -4.91 -20.96
CA ALA A 461 0.51 -4.92 -22.15
C ALA A 461 0.06 -3.91 -23.21
N ILE A 462 -1.26 -3.82 -23.46
CA ILE A 462 -1.84 -2.85 -24.40
C ILE A 462 -1.57 -1.42 -23.93
N PHE A 463 -1.84 -1.10 -22.66
CA PHE A 463 -1.66 0.25 -22.13
C PHE A 463 -0.20 0.67 -22.05
N THR A 464 0.72 -0.23 -21.69
CA THR A 464 2.16 0.04 -21.74
C THR A 464 2.62 0.30 -23.18
N GLY A 465 2.09 -0.44 -24.15
CA GLY A 465 2.35 -0.20 -25.57
C GLY A 465 1.87 1.18 -26.05
N ILE A 466 0.67 1.59 -25.63
CA ILE A 466 0.13 2.92 -25.95
C ILE A 466 0.92 4.03 -25.23
N GLY A 467 1.39 3.80 -24.00
CA GLY A 467 2.21 4.75 -23.25
C GLY A 467 3.59 5.04 -23.83
N LEU A 468 4.10 4.18 -24.72
CA LEU A 468 5.33 4.43 -25.48
C LEU A 468 5.11 5.40 -26.66
N ILE A 469 3.86 5.65 -27.04
CA ILE A 469 3.50 6.61 -28.09
C ILE A 469 3.50 8.00 -27.45
N LYS A 470 4.49 8.84 -27.81
CA LYS A 470 4.48 10.26 -27.44
C LYS A 470 3.39 11.00 -28.22
N ILE A 471 2.24 11.17 -27.58
CA ILE A 471 1.09 11.89 -28.15
C ILE A 471 1.16 13.41 -27.84
N PHE A 472 2.02 13.82 -26.91
CA PHE A 472 2.21 15.21 -26.48
C PHE A 472 3.67 15.65 -26.58
#